data_AF-A0A9D5GZG4-F1
#
_entry.id   AF-A0A9D5GZG4-F1
#
_cell.length_a   1.000
_cell.length_b   1.000
_cell.length_c   1.000
_cell.angle_alpha   90.00
_cell.angle_beta   90.00
_cell.angle_gamma   90.00
#
_symmetry.space_group_name_H-M   'P 1'
#
loop_
_entity.id
_entity.type
_entity.pdbx_description
1 polymer ?
#
loop_
_entity_poly.entity_id
_entity_poly.type
_entity_poly.pdbx_seq_one_letter_code
_entity_poly.pdbx_strand_id
1 'polypeptide(L)'
;MINSITELKQILGYDADLDIPFDFKKANSIWKNLGYCSILRQDVIRFILKKSNSSAETDEEIGGVCKYLCKVLAWSGMRHFTVIKENLVKPQSVILLHPRIAREVEAFAEACETVKSHFCPQFFMFLAPMLDVSQVEASTFPTLIAIAQELERKDDNGPASANGADWIVVQDLVKLHREKHACL
;
A
#
# COMPACT_ATOMS: atom_id res chain seq x y z
N MET A 1 -33.72 -3.95 16.82
CA MET A 1 -33.02 -2.74 16.35
C MET A 1 -31.71 -2.70 17.12
N ILE A 2 -30.65 -3.22 16.53
CA ILE A 2 -29.36 -3.46 17.20
C ILE A 2 -28.59 -2.14 17.25
N ASN A 3 -27.99 -1.86 18.40
CA ASN A 3 -27.30 -0.61 18.74
C ASN A 3 -26.03 -0.43 17.88
N SER A 4 -26.17 0.18 16.71
CA SER A 4 -25.09 0.45 15.75
C SER A 4 -23.90 1.22 16.36
N ILE A 5 -24.15 1.99 17.42
CA ILE A 5 -23.12 2.76 18.14
C ILE A 5 -22.21 1.85 18.96
N THR A 6 -22.74 0.79 19.57
CA THR A 6 -21.96 -0.11 20.42
C THR A 6 -21.05 -1.00 19.57
N GLU A 7 -21.56 -1.46 18.42
CA GLU A 7 -20.77 -2.20 17.43
C GLU A 7 -19.67 -1.32 16.82
N LEU A 8 -19.96 -0.07 16.47
CA LEU A 8 -18.95 0.88 15.99
C LEU A 8 -17.83 1.14 17.02
N LYS A 9 -18.19 1.25 18.30
CA LYS A 9 -17.22 1.40 19.38
C LYS A 9 -16.31 0.19 19.49
N GLN A 10 -16.85 -1.02 19.41
CA GLN A 10 -16.03 -2.25 19.39
C GLN A 10 -15.14 -2.33 18.13
N ILE A 11 -15.65 -1.98 16.95
CA ILE A 11 -14.88 -1.95 15.70
C ILE A 11 -13.72 -0.95 15.76
N LEU A 12 -13.90 0.17 16.45
CA LEU A 12 -12.87 1.20 16.66
C LEU A 12 -11.89 0.87 17.80
N GLY A 13 -12.00 -0.31 18.42
CA GLY A 13 -11.10 -0.73 19.50
C GLY A 13 -11.41 -0.10 20.86
N TYR A 14 -12.66 0.30 21.10
CA TYR A 14 -13.11 0.72 22.43
C TYR A 14 -13.24 -0.52 23.33
N ASP A 15 -12.17 -0.81 24.07
CA ASP A 15 -12.14 -1.83 25.11
C ASP A 15 -12.65 -1.21 26.42
N ALA A 16 -13.71 -1.79 27.00
CA ALA A 16 -14.28 -1.30 28.26
C ALA A 16 -13.40 -1.63 29.47
N ASP A 17 -12.44 -2.56 29.31
CA ASP A 17 -11.55 -3.03 30.39
C ASP A 17 -10.22 -2.25 30.45
N LEU A 18 -9.89 -1.47 29.41
CA LEU A 18 -8.76 -0.56 29.41
C LEU A 18 -9.24 0.84 29.79
N ASP A 19 -9.09 1.22 31.06
CA ASP A 19 -9.40 2.55 31.61
C ASP A 19 -8.42 3.65 31.12
N ILE A 20 -7.98 3.56 29.87
CA ILE A 20 -7.28 4.61 29.14
C ILE A 20 -8.31 5.20 28.18
N PRO A 21 -8.94 6.34 28.50
CA PRO A 21 -9.95 6.91 27.62
C PRO A 21 -9.30 7.27 26.29
N PHE A 22 -9.64 6.53 25.24
CA PHE A 22 -9.28 6.86 23.86
C PHE A 22 -9.95 8.19 23.49
N ASP A 23 -9.20 9.27 23.67
CA ASP A 23 -9.64 10.62 23.33
C ASP A 23 -9.51 10.80 21.82
N PHE A 24 -10.61 10.57 21.12
CA PHE A 24 -10.71 10.73 19.67
C PHE A 24 -10.26 12.12 19.20
N LYS A 25 -10.49 13.18 20.00
CA LYS A 25 -10.07 14.54 19.65
C LYS A 25 -8.56 14.69 19.71
N LYS A 26 -7.91 14.09 20.71
CA LYS A 26 -6.44 14.02 20.78
C LYS A 26 -5.86 13.15 19.66
N ALA A 27 -6.42 11.97 19.41
CA ALA A 27 -6.00 11.10 18.32
C ALA A 27 -6.11 11.81 16.95
N ASN A 28 -7.22 12.50 16.70
CA ASN A 28 -7.41 13.28 15.48
C ASN A 28 -6.46 14.48 15.39
N SER A 29 -6.13 15.12 16.52
CA SER A 29 -5.14 16.21 16.57
C SER A 29 -3.73 15.71 16.24
N ILE A 30 -3.35 14.54 16.79
CA ILE A 30 -2.10 13.86 16.47
C ILE A 30 -2.08 13.48 14.99
N TRP A 31 -3.15 12.88 14.48
CA TRP A 31 -3.28 12.50 13.07
C TRP A 31 -3.13 13.72 12.14
N LYS A 32 -3.80 14.84 12.44
CA LYS A 32 -3.64 16.09 11.69
C LYS A 32 -2.20 16.58 11.72
N ASN A 33 -1.59 16.68 12.90
CA ASN A 33 -0.23 17.18 13.03
C ASN A 33 0.80 16.29 12.30
N LEU A 34 0.65 14.97 12.38
CA LEU A 34 1.48 14.01 11.64
C LEU A 34 1.21 14.03 10.13
N GLY A 35 -0.03 14.30 9.72
CA GLY A 35 -0.42 14.42 8.32
C GLY A 35 0.13 15.67 7.64
N TYR A 36 0.19 16.80 8.34
CA TYR A 36 0.64 18.08 7.79
C TYR A 36 2.16 18.31 7.89
N CYS A 37 2.87 17.66 8.81
CA CYS A 37 4.31 17.85 9.01
C CYS A 37 5.11 16.62 8.55
N SER A 38 5.64 16.69 7.32
CA SER A 38 6.47 15.61 6.73
C SER A 38 7.71 15.28 7.58
N ILE A 39 8.34 16.30 8.17
CA ILE A 39 9.51 16.14 9.05
C ILE A 39 9.13 15.31 10.29
N LEU A 40 8.06 15.71 10.97
CA LEU A 40 7.59 14.99 12.17
C LEU A 40 7.19 13.55 11.83
N ARG A 41 6.53 13.33 10.70
CA ARG A 41 6.21 11.99 10.20
C ARG A 41 7.47 11.15 10.01
N GLN A 42 8.51 11.70 9.38
CA GLN A 42 9.77 10.99 9.19
C GLN A 42 10.48 10.70 10.53
N ASP A 43 10.48 11.66 11.46
CA ASP A 43 11.09 11.49 12.79
C ASP A 43 10.39 10.38 13.57
N VAL A 44 9.05 10.31 13.52
CA VAL A 44 8.27 9.24 14.14
C VAL A 44 8.59 7.88 13.52
N ILE A 45 8.66 7.76 12.20
CA ILE A 45 9.04 6.50 11.54
C ILE A 45 10.47 6.09 11.91
N ARG A 46 11.41 7.03 11.93
CA ARG A 46 12.80 6.76 12.36
C ARG A 46 12.88 6.33 13.82
N PHE A 47 12.08 6.93 14.71
CA PHE A 47 11.96 6.51 16.10
C PHE A 47 11.44 5.07 16.20
N ILE A 48 10.35 4.75 15.49
CA ILE A 48 9.75 3.40 15.48
C ILE A 48 10.78 2.37 14.99
N LEU A 49 11.48 2.66 13.89
CA LEU A 49 12.54 1.78 13.35
C LEU A 49 13.70 1.56 14.34
N LYS A 50 14.15 2.63 14.99
CA LYS A 50 15.23 2.55 15.98
C LYS A 50 14.83 1.70 17.17
N LYS A 51 13.61 1.89 17.68
CA LYS A 51 13.09 1.16 18.84
C LYS A 51 12.72 -0.29 18.50
N SER A 52 12.23 -0.58 17.30
CA SER A 52 11.91 -1.95 16.89
C SER A 52 13.15 -2.85 16.85
N ASN A 53 14.33 -2.27 16.59
CA ASN A 53 15.60 -2.97 16.49
C ASN A 53 16.42 -2.95 17.80
N SER A 54 15.97 -2.21 18.81
CA SER A 54 16.67 -2.14 20.09
C SER A 54 16.34 -3.37 20.92
N SER A 55 17.37 -4.05 21.41
CA SER A 55 17.27 -5.17 22.35
C SER A 55 17.46 -4.72 23.81
N ALA A 56 17.32 -3.42 24.09
CA ALA A 56 17.48 -2.92 25.45
C ALA A 56 16.33 -3.42 26.33
N GLU A 57 16.67 -4.19 27.36
CA GLU A 57 15.73 -4.80 28.33
C GLU A 57 14.79 -3.78 28.98
N THR A 58 15.15 -2.50 29.02
CA THR A 58 14.34 -1.43 29.63
C THR A 58 13.19 -0.89 28.77
N ASP A 59 13.10 -1.29 27.49
CA ASP A 59 12.10 -0.79 26.54
C ASP A 59 11.32 -1.92 25.85
N GLU A 60 11.24 -3.12 26.42
CA GLU A 60 10.65 -4.30 25.75
C GLU A 60 9.20 -4.07 25.27
N GLU A 61 8.36 -3.42 26.09
CA GLU A 61 6.98 -3.12 25.74
C GLU A 61 6.89 -2.16 24.53
N ILE A 62 7.66 -1.07 24.58
CA ILE A 62 7.73 -0.09 23.48
C ILE A 62 8.33 -0.73 22.23
N GLY A 63 9.35 -1.57 22.38
CA GLY A 63 9.96 -2.33 21.30
C GLY A 63 8.97 -3.29 20.65
N GLY A 64 8.11 -3.96 21.43
CA GLY A 64 7.02 -4.80 20.95
C GLY A 64 6.01 -4.02 20.12
N VAL A 65 5.54 -2.87 20.62
CA VAL A 65 4.64 -1.96 19.89
C VAL A 65 5.29 -1.46 18.61
N CYS A 66 6.55 -1.02 18.67
CA CYS A 66 7.28 -0.54 17.49
C CYS A 66 7.48 -1.65 16.44
N LYS A 67 7.76 -2.89 16.84
CA LYS A 67 7.82 -4.04 15.92
C LYS A 67 6.48 -4.30 15.24
N TYR A 68 5.38 -4.24 16.00
CA TYR A 68 4.03 -4.36 15.44
C TYR A 68 3.75 -3.23 14.43
N LEU A 69 4.01 -1.98 14.82
CA LEU A 69 3.85 -0.81 13.95
C LEU A 69 4.71 -0.93 12.69
N CYS A 70 5.96 -1.38 12.78
CA CYS A 70 6.80 -1.65 11.62
C CYS A 70 6.13 -2.62 10.63
N LYS A 71 5.49 -3.69 11.11
CA LYS A 71 4.77 -4.64 10.25
C LYS A 71 3.53 -4.01 9.60
N VAL A 72 2.77 -3.22 10.35
CA VAL A 72 1.56 -2.54 9.84
C VAL A 72 1.89 -1.45 8.83
N LEU A 73 2.98 -0.70 9.07
CA LEU A 73 3.40 0.41 8.23
C LEU A 73 4.21 -0.04 7.01
N ALA A 74 4.84 -1.22 7.05
CA ALA A 74 5.57 -1.75 5.91
C ALA A 74 4.66 -1.89 4.68
N TRP A 75 5.07 -1.30 3.56
CA TRP A 75 4.34 -1.25 2.29
C TRP A 75 2.97 -0.55 2.36
N SER A 76 2.69 0.15 3.46
CA SER A 76 1.47 0.94 3.61
C SER A 76 1.45 2.06 2.56
N GLY A 77 0.31 2.22 1.90
CA GLY A 77 0.16 3.11 0.74
C GLY A 77 0.75 2.58 -0.57
N MET A 78 1.30 1.36 -0.59
CA MET A 78 1.90 0.75 -1.80
C MET A 78 1.22 -0.54 -2.23
N ARG A 79 -0.05 -0.75 -1.83
CA ARG A 79 -0.80 -1.96 -2.19
C ARG A 79 -0.81 -2.21 -3.70
N HIS A 80 -0.89 -1.15 -4.50
CA HIS A 80 -0.81 -1.24 -5.97
C HIS A 80 0.51 -1.85 -6.47
N PHE A 81 1.66 -1.53 -5.86
CA PHE A 81 2.93 -2.18 -6.20
C PHE A 81 2.89 -3.67 -5.93
N THR A 82 2.36 -4.07 -4.77
CA THR A 82 2.27 -5.48 -4.40
C THR A 82 1.38 -6.24 -5.38
N VAL A 83 0.22 -5.69 -5.71
CA VAL A 83 -0.73 -6.32 -6.65
C VAL A 83 -0.13 -6.44 -8.05
N ILE A 84 0.49 -5.38 -8.59
CA ILE A 84 1.20 -5.44 -9.89
C ILE A 84 2.33 -6.47 -9.86
N LYS A 85 3.15 -6.46 -8.81
CA LYS A 85 4.29 -7.36 -8.69
C LYS A 85 3.88 -8.83 -8.66
N GLU A 86 2.90 -9.18 -7.82
CA GLU A 86 2.49 -10.58 -7.64
C GLU A 86 1.72 -11.13 -8.85
N ASN A 87 0.91 -10.29 -9.52
CA ASN A 87 0.04 -10.75 -10.61
C ASN A 87 0.64 -10.57 -12.02
N LEU A 88 1.57 -9.63 -12.21
CA LEU A 88 2.16 -9.35 -13.54
C LEU A 88 3.65 -9.67 -13.60
N VAL A 89 4.44 -9.15 -12.66
CA VAL A 89 5.91 -9.24 -12.72
C VAL A 89 6.40 -10.65 -12.40
N LYS A 90 5.99 -11.19 -11.25
CA LYS A 90 6.45 -12.50 -10.77
C LYS A 90 6.06 -13.66 -11.70
N PRO A 91 4.85 -13.69 -12.29
CA PRO A 91 4.47 -14.71 -13.27
C PRO A 91 5.08 -14.48 -14.65
N GLN A 92 5.85 -13.39 -14.86
CA GLN A 92 6.39 -12.98 -16.17
C GLN A 92 5.29 -12.88 -17.23
N SER A 93 4.24 -12.17 -16.87
CA SER A 93 3.07 -12.02 -17.70
C SER A 93 3.43 -11.39 -19.04
N VAL A 94 3.03 -12.04 -20.15
CA VAL A 94 3.31 -11.55 -21.51
C VAL A 94 2.56 -10.24 -21.83
N ILE A 95 1.60 -9.88 -20.97
CA ILE A 95 0.85 -8.61 -20.95
C ILE A 95 1.80 -7.41 -20.84
N LEU A 96 2.91 -7.56 -20.11
CA LEU A 96 3.91 -6.50 -19.92
C LEU A 96 4.60 -6.08 -21.23
N LEU A 97 4.54 -6.92 -22.27
CA LEU A 97 5.10 -6.63 -23.59
C LEU A 97 4.11 -5.88 -24.50
N HIS A 98 2.90 -5.57 -24.01
CA HIS A 98 1.88 -4.97 -24.83
C HIS A 98 2.15 -3.47 -25.09
N PRO A 99 2.25 -3.00 -26.36
CA PRO A 99 2.68 -1.63 -26.69
C PRO A 99 1.84 -0.51 -26.06
N ARG A 100 0.54 -0.76 -25.84
CA ARG A 100 -0.38 0.25 -25.28
C ARG A 100 -0.10 0.63 -23.82
N ILE A 101 0.63 -0.20 -23.09
CA ILE A 101 1.02 0.06 -21.70
C ILE A 101 2.53 0.24 -21.54
N ALA A 102 3.31 0.25 -22.64
CA ALA A 102 4.76 0.34 -22.60
C ALA A 102 5.25 1.51 -21.74
N ARG A 103 4.61 2.68 -21.86
CA ARG A 103 4.93 3.85 -21.03
C ARG A 103 4.67 3.63 -19.54
N GLU A 104 3.54 3.00 -19.16
CA GLU A 104 3.28 2.69 -17.75
C GLU A 104 4.22 1.60 -17.24
N VAL A 105 4.63 0.66 -18.10
CA VAL A 105 5.61 -0.39 -17.76
C VAL A 105 6.99 0.22 -17.54
N GLU A 106 7.44 1.14 -18.39
CA GLU A 106 8.67 1.91 -18.22
C GLU A 106 8.63 2.74 -16.94
N ALA A 107 7.55 3.51 -16.72
CA ALA A 107 7.35 4.30 -15.51
C ALA A 107 7.33 3.41 -14.25
N PHE A 108 6.71 2.23 -14.32
CA PHE A 108 6.70 1.28 -13.21
C PHE A 108 8.09 0.70 -12.95
N ALA A 109 8.88 0.43 -14.00
CA ALA A 109 10.27 -0.03 -13.86
C ALA A 109 11.16 1.05 -13.20
N GLU A 110 11.05 2.30 -13.63
CA GLU A 110 11.72 3.44 -12.99
C GLU A 110 11.30 3.57 -11.52
N ALA A 111 9.99 3.53 -11.25
CA ALA A 111 9.46 3.59 -9.90
C ALA A 111 9.97 2.43 -9.01
N CYS A 112 10.14 1.23 -9.57
CA CYS A 112 10.73 0.09 -8.86
C CYS A 112 12.21 0.34 -8.51
N GLU A 113 13.00 0.90 -9.42
CA GLU A 113 14.40 1.25 -9.13
C GLU A 113 14.50 2.41 -8.13
N THR A 114 13.62 3.40 -8.20
CA THR A 114 13.53 4.48 -7.19
C THR A 114 13.26 3.89 -5.80
N VAL A 115 12.27 3.00 -5.68
CA VAL A 115 11.92 2.35 -4.40
C VAL A 115 13.07 1.47 -3.90
N LYS A 116 13.69 0.70 -4.79
CA LYS A 116 14.79 -0.22 -4.47
C LYS A 116 16.07 0.50 -4.08
N SER A 117 16.34 1.68 -4.64
CA SER A 117 17.49 2.51 -4.30
C SER A 117 17.34 3.22 -2.95
N HIS A 118 16.13 3.31 -2.43
CA HIS A 118 15.86 3.91 -1.12
C HIS A 118 16.45 3.05 0.01
N PHE A 119 17.03 3.70 1.04
CA PHE A 119 17.65 3.02 2.18
C PHE A 119 16.66 2.18 3.02
N CYS A 120 15.36 2.43 2.87
CA CYS A 120 14.30 1.69 3.54
C CYS A 120 13.08 1.55 2.62
N PRO A 121 13.09 0.60 1.66
CA PRO A 121 12.04 0.49 0.64
C PRO A 121 10.65 0.24 1.21
N GLN A 122 10.54 -0.55 2.29
CA GLN A 122 9.25 -0.87 2.90
C GLN A 122 8.56 0.32 3.56
N PHE A 123 9.27 1.43 3.83
CA PHE A 123 8.67 2.67 4.40
C PHE A 123 8.74 3.85 3.42
N PHE A 124 8.89 3.57 2.12
CA PHE A 124 9.11 4.57 1.09
C PHE A 124 8.07 5.70 1.11
N MET A 125 6.77 5.37 1.21
CA MET A 125 5.68 6.36 1.25
C MET A 125 5.76 7.37 2.40
N PHE A 126 6.50 7.05 3.46
CA PHE A 126 6.65 7.93 4.61
C PHE A 126 7.97 8.70 4.60
N LEU A 127 9.05 8.05 4.13
CA LEU A 127 10.42 8.51 4.27
C LEU A 127 10.97 9.20 3.01
N ALA A 128 10.47 8.85 1.83
CA ALA A 128 10.97 9.43 0.59
C ALA A 128 10.54 10.90 0.45
N PRO A 129 11.34 11.74 -0.26
CA PRO A 129 10.92 13.06 -0.69
C PRO A 129 9.61 13.02 -1.48
N MET A 130 8.80 14.08 -1.40
CA MET A 130 7.51 14.12 -2.10
C MET A 130 7.65 13.91 -3.62
N LEU A 131 8.74 14.39 -4.22
CA LEU A 131 9.04 14.21 -5.65
C LEU A 131 9.24 12.74 -6.04
N ASP A 132 9.78 11.93 -5.14
CA ASP A 132 9.99 10.50 -5.37
C ASP A 132 8.71 9.73 -5.05
N VAL A 133 7.96 10.18 -4.04
CA VAL A 133 6.64 9.62 -3.71
C VAL A 133 5.67 9.78 -4.88
N SER A 134 5.64 10.92 -5.56
CA SER A 134 4.74 11.16 -6.69
C SER A 134 5.00 10.22 -7.88
N GLN A 135 6.23 9.73 -8.06
CA GLN A 135 6.56 8.75 -9.10
C GLN A 135 5.97 7.36 -8.80
N VAL A 136 5.69 7.07 -7.53
CA VAL A 136 5.15 5.78 -7.07
C VAL A 136 3.66 5.86 -6.73
N GLU A 137 3.00 6.97 -7.03
CA GLU A 137 1.57 7.13 -6.82
C GLU A 137 0.76 6.26 -7.79
N ALA A 138 -0.39 5.78 -7.32
CA ALA A 138 -1.28 4.92 -8.10
C ALA A 138 -1.71 5.53 -9.45
N SER A 139 -1.77 6.88 -9.53
CA SER A 139 -2.08 7.64 -10.74
C SER A 139 -1.03 7.53 -11.84
N THR A 140 0.18 7.05 -11.53
CA THR A 140 1.27 6.93 -12.51
C THR A 140 1.15 5.67 -13.36
N PHE A 141 0.48 4.63 -12.84
CA PHE A 141 0.31 3.33 -13.53
C PHE A 141 -1.13 2.78 -13.37
N PRO A 142 -2.16 3.60 -13.66
CA PRO A 142 -3.53 3.26 -13.37
C PRO A 142 -4.03 2.07 -14.21
N THR A 143 -3.56 1.94 -15.46
CA THR A 143 -3.90 0.81 -16.33
C THR A 143 -3.31 -0.48 -15.79
N LEU A 144 -2.04 -0.47 -15.38
CA LEU A 144 -1.38 -1.62 -14.77
C LEU A 144 -2.08 -2.09 -13.48
N ILE A 145 -2.51 -1.17 -12.61
CA ILE A 145 -3.26 -1.53 -11.39
C ILE A 145 -4.54 -2.26 -11.75
N ALA A 146 -5.31 -1.70 -12.69
CA ALA A 146 -6.59 -2.26 -13.07
C ALA A 146 -6.41 -3.68 -13.63
N ILE A 147 -5.41 -3.87 -14.49
CA ILE A 147 -5.04 -5.16 -15.06
C ILE A 147 -4.69 -6.15 -13.96
N ALA A 148 -3.82 -5.76 -13.03
CA ALA A 148 -3.34 -6.64 -11.97
C ALA A 148 -4.46 -7.05 -11.00
N GLN A 149 -5.37 -6.14 -10.67
CA GLN A 149 -6.55 -6.45 -9.83
C GLN A 149 -7.53 -7.39 -10.53
N GLU A 150 -7.70 -7.26 -11.85
CA GLU A 150 -8.57 -8.15 -12.62
C GLU A 150 -8.04 -9.58 -12.65
N LEU A 151 -6.71 -9.73 -12.65
CA LEU A 151 -6.06 -11.03 -12.50
C LEU A 151 -6.22 -11.60 -11.09
N GLU A 152 -6.04 -10.77 -10.04
CA GLU A 152 -6.21 -11.19 -8.63
C GLU A 152 -7.59 -11.79 -8.37
N ARG A 153 -8.67 -11.18 -8.89
CA ARG A 153 -10.05 -11.67 -8.72
C ARG A 153 -10.32 -13.03 -9.38
N LYS A 154 -9.55 -13.38 -10.41
CA LYS A 154 -9.74 -14.63 -11.15
C LYS A 154 -9.23 -15.84 -10.36
N ASP A 155 -8.17 -15.65 -9.58
CA ASP A 155 -7.53 -16.74 -8.82
C ASP A 155 -8.38 -17.22 -7.63
N ASP A 156 -9.21 -16.34 -7.04
CA ASP A 156 -10.14 -16.70 -5.96
C ASP A 156 -11.26 -17.68 -6.40
N ASN A 157 -11.49 -17.85 -7.70
CA ASN A 157 -12.57 -18.69 -8.25
C ASN A 157 -12.11 -20.09 -8.76
N GLY A 158 -10.92 -20.55 -8.38
CA GLY A 158 -10.44 -21.92 -8.63
C GLY A 158 -9.54 -22.08 -9.87
N PRO A 159 -8.82 -23.22 -10.01
CA PRO A 159 -7.58 -23.28 -10.77
C PRO A 159 -7.85 -23.44 -12.27
N ALA A 160 -8.00 -22.31 -12.97
CA ALA A 160 -7.86 -22.26 -14.42
C ALA A 160 -6.45 -21.77 -14.76
N SER A 161 -5.54 -22.75 -14.81
CA SER A 161 -4.17 -22.66 -15.33
C SER A 161 -4.09 -21.77 -16.57
N ALA A 162 -3.08 -20.89 -16.56
CA ALA A 162 -2.69 -20.06 -17.68
C ALA A 162 -2.49 -20.91 -18.95
N ASN A 163 -3.49 -20.96 -19.82
CA ASN A 163 -3.47 -20.20 -21.07
C ASN A 163 -4.66 -20.52 -21.98
N GLY A 164 -5.27 -19.45 -22.49
CA GLY A 164 -6.18 -19.46 -23.63
C GLY A 164 -6.08 -18.17 -24.47
N ALA A 165 -4.86 -17.71 -24.78
CA ALA A 165 -4.44 -16.49 -25.53
C ALA A 165 -4.49 -15.14 -24.76
N ASP A 166 -3.71 -15.05 -23.68
CA ASP A 166 -3.48 -13.93 -22.74
C ASP A 166 -4.74 -13.17 -22.29
N TRP A 167 -5.78 -13.94 -22.00
CA TRP A 167 -7.04 -13.69 -22.69
C TRP A 167 -8.05 -12.87 -21.90
N ILE A 168 -8.67 -11.85 -22.51
CA ILE A 168 -8.60 -11.41 -23.92
C ILE A 168 -7.71 -10.17 -24.04
N VAL A 169 -6.39 -10.35 -23.89
CA VAL A 169 -5.33 -9.37 -23.57
C VAL A 169 -5.69 -8.49 -22.37
N VAL A 170 -5.78 -9.16 -21.21
CA VAL A 170 -6.44 -8.73 -19.93
C VAL A 170 -7.80 -8.09 -20.15
N GLN A 171 -8.59 -8.75 -20.99
CA GLN A 171 -9.86 -8.27 -21.58
C GLN A 171 -9.77 -6.80 -22.02
N ASP A 172 -8.93 -6.61 -23.05
CA ASP A 172 -8.52 -5.44 -23.86
C ASP A 172 -7.83 -4.30 -23.08
N LEU A 173 -7.01 -4.73 -22.12
CA LEU A 173 -6.27 -4.00 -21.09
C LEU A 173 -7.20 -3.21 -20.18
N VAL A 174 -8.11 -3.99 -19.58
CA VAL A 174 -9.23 -3.52 -18.78
C VAL A 174 -10.11 -2.58 -19.60
N LYS A 175 -10.41 -3.04 -20.83
CA LYS A 175 -11.10 -2.37 -21.94
C LYS A 175 -10.72 -0.90 -22.07
N LEU A 176 -9.42 -0.71 -22.35
CA LEU A 176 -8.68 0.53 -22.46
C LEU A 176 -8.72 1.41 -21.19
N HIS A 177 -8.42 0.79 -20.05
CA HIS A 177 -8.56 1.40 -18.72
C HIS A 177 -9.99 1.97 -18.48
N ARG A 178 -10.96 1.30 -19.11
CA ARG A 178 -12.38 1.65 -19.34
C ARG A 178 -12.54 3.05 -19.90
N GLU A 179 -12.10 3.14 -21.16
CA GLU A 179 -12.18 4.29 -22.06
C GLU A 179 -11.52 5.53 -21.45
N LYS A 180 -10.36 5.30 -20.81
CA LYS A 180 -9.48 6.29 -20.16
C LYS A 180 -10.24 7.30 -19.29
N HIS A 181 -10.92 6.79 -18.26
CA HIS A 181 -11.66 7.62 -17.30
C HIS A 181 -12.91 8.30 -17.88
N ALA A 182 -13.53 7.64 -18.87
CA ALA A 182 -14.78 7.96 -19.58
C ALA A 182 -14.74 9.13 -20.59
N CYS A 183 -14.31 10.33 -20.15
CA CYS A 183 -14.00 11.54 -20.95
C CYS A 183 -13.77 12.78 -20.05
N LEU A 184 -14.09 12.71 -18.74
CA LEU A 184 -13.64 13.55 -17.60
C LEU A 184 -14.38 13.14 -16.32
#